data_AF-A0A7S3TYL3-F1
#
_entry.id   AF-A0A7S3TYL3-F1
#
_cell.length_a   1.000
_cell.length_b   1.000
_cell.length_c   1.000
_cell.angle_alpha   90.00
_cell.angle_beta   90.00
_cell.angle_gamma   90.00
#
_symmetry.space_group_name_H-M   'P 1'
#
loop_
_entity.id
_entity.type
_entity.pdbx_description
1 polymer ?
#
loop_
_entity_poly.entity_id
_entity_poly.type
_entity_poly.pdbx_seq_one_letter_code
_entity_poly.pdbx_strand_id
1 'polypeptide(L)'
;ARLPIVMAHENDVERAGCIFKHFFEVTPRDLLADGLYDDLAVGCHADPHRQVSFALLATALGAIKQTAQSRVRRVTALALPTRGSTSSMTEPSNGDDLVEASATQVRQIV
;
A
#
# COMPACT_ATOMS: atom_id res chain seq x y z
N ALA A 1 28.17 3.98 -0.64
CA ALA A 1 27.37 4.42 -1.81
C ALA A 1 26.47 5.57 -1.36
N ARG A 2 26.35 6.65 -2.14
CA ARG A 2 25.38 7.73 -1.86
C ARG A 2 24.01 7.25 -2.34
N LEU A 3 22.98 7.32 -1.51
CA LEU A 3 21.60 7.04 -1.93
C LEU A 3 21.09 8.24 -2.74
N PRO A 4 20.48 8.03 -3.93
CA PRO A 4 19.91 9.12 -4.69
C PRO A 4 18.72 9.72 -3.92
N ILE A 5 18.69 11.05 -3.82
CA ILE A 5 17.54 11.81 -3.32
C ILE A 5 16.89 12.41 -4.55
N VAL A 6 15.59 12.18 -4.73
CA VAL A 6 14.80 12.67 -5.86
C VAL A 6 13.66 13.50 -5.31
N MET A 7 13.40 14.65 -5.93
CA MET A 7 12.25 15.47 -5.61
C MET A 7 11.02 15.01 -6.39
N ALA A 8 9.86 14.97 -5.74
CA ALA A 8 8.59 14.66 -6.36
C ALA A 8 7.49 15.54 -5.76
N HIS A 9 6.45 15.84 -6.53
CA HIS A 9 5.27 16.54 -6.06
C HIS A 9 3.98 15.88 -6.56
N GLU A 10 2.92 15.94 -5.76
CA GLU A 10 1.59 15.49 -6.15
C GLU A 10 0.86 16.62 -6.90
N ASN A 11 0.19 16.28 -8.00
CA ASN A 11 -0.56 17.22 -8.84
C ASN A 11 -2.08 16.89 -8.84
N ASP A 12 -2.49 15.78 -8.21
CA ASP A 12 -3.89 15.40 -8.00
C ASP A 12 -4.52 16.23 -6.85
N VAL A 13 -5.47 17.10 -7.19
CA VAL A 13 -6.16 17.99 -6.22
C VAL A 13 -6.93 17.19 -5.16
N GLU A 14 -7.48 16.03 -5.50
CA GLU A 14 -8.19 15.14 -4.57
C GLU A 14 -7.23 14.54 -3.51
N ARG A 15 -5.93 14.64 -3.75
CA ARG A 15 -4.85 14.22 -2.85
C ARG A 15 -4.10 15.41 -2.24
N ALA A 16 -4.70 16.59 -2.28
CA ALA A 16 -4.08 17.86 -1.89
C ALA A 16 -2.82 18.21 -2.70
N GLY A 17 -2.75 17.75 -3.95
CA GLY A 17 -1.71 18.10 -4.90
C GLY A 17 -1.86 19.53 -5.43
N CYS A 18 -0.77 20.07 -5.95
CA CYS A 18 -0.73 21.36 -6.60
C CYS A 18 0.36 21.42 -7.69
N ILE A 19 0.27 22.43 -8.56
CA ILE A 19 1.32 22.69 -9.53
C ILE A 19 2.63 23.04 -8.82
N PHE A 20 3.75 22.51 -9.31
CA PHE A 20 5.04 22.69 -8.66
C PHE A 20 5.42 24.16 -8.46
N LYS A 21 4.93 25.05 -9.33
CA LYS A 21 5.14 26.50 -9.22
C LYS A 21 4.77 27.05 -7.83
N HIS A 22 3.74 26.50 -7.18
CA HIS A 22 3.29 26.95 -5.87
C HIS A 22 4.40 26.90 -4.82
N PHE A 23 5.31 25.92 -4.91
CA PHE A 23 6.44 25.81 -3.99
C PHE A 23 7.41 27.00 -4.07
N PHE A 24 7.59 27.62 -5.24
CA PHE A 24 8.42 28.84 -5.35
C PHE A 24 7.78 30.06 -4.69
N GLU A 25 6.46 30.06 -4.52
CA GLU A 25 5.72 31.18 -3.91
C GLU A 25 5.73 31.10 -2.38
N VAL A 26 5.73 29.89 -1.82
CA VAL A 26 5.65 29.65 -0.37
C VAL A 26 6.99 29.34 0.29
N THR A 27 8.03 29.05 -0.50
CA THR A 27 9.37 28.74 0.03
C THR A 27 10.13 30.04 0.34
N PRO A 28 10.69 30.18 1.56
CA PRO A 28 11.56 31.30 1.91
C PRO A 28 12.69 31.51 0.90
N ARG A 29 13.00 32.77 0.57
CA ARG A 29 13.97 33.13 -0.47
C ARG A 29 15.38 32.58 -0.20
N ASP A 30 15.78 32.49 1.06
CA ASP A 30 17.11 31.99 1.43
C ASP A 30 17.27 30.52 1.02
N LEU A 31 16.25 29.69 1.21
CA LEU A 31 16.28 28.28 0.78
C LEU A 31 16.28 28.13 -0.75
N LEU A 32 15.64 29.06 -1.45
CA LEU A 32 15.70 29.10 -2.92
C LEU A 32 17.11 29.47 -3.39
N ALA A 33 17.75 30.45 -2.73
CA ALA A 33 19.11 30.88 -3.04
C ALA A 33 20.16 29.82 -2.69
N ASP A 34 19.92 29.03 -1.63
CA ASP A 34 20.75 27.91 -1.20
C ASP A 34 20.58 26.65 -2.08
N GLY A 35 19.77 26.71 -3.14
CA GLY A 35 19.66 25.66 -4.15
C GLY A 35 18.72 24.52 -3.79
N LEU A 36 17.71 24.75 -2.94
CA LEU A 36 16.74 23.70 -2.56
C LEU A 36 16.03 23.07 -3.78
N TYR A 37 15.83 23.85 -4.85
CA TYR A 37 15.20 23.43 -6.10
C TYR A 37 16.17 23.42 -7.29
N ASP A 38 17.44 23.06 -7.06
CA ASP A 38 18.43 22.90 -8.15
C ASP A 38 18.13 21.69 -9.05
N ASP A 39 17.31 20.74 -8.58
CA ASP A 39 16.85 19.58 -9.35
C ASP A 39 15.35 19.66 -9.67
N LEU A 40 14.96 19.11 -10.82
CA LEU A 40 13.58 19.10 -11.29
C LEU A 40 12.74 18.06 -10.55
N ALA A 41 11.67 18.52 -9.89
CA ALA A 41 10.73 17.62 -9.24
C ALA A 41 9.92 16.79 -10.26
N VAL A 42 9.77 15.49 -9.99
CA VAL A 42 8.89 14.61 -10.75
C VAL A 42 7.43 14.86 -10.34
N GLY A 43 6.60 15.22 -11.32
CA GLY A 43 5.17 15.43 -11.11
C GLY A 43 4.36 14.14 -11.12
N CYS A 44 3.70 13.83 -10.01
CA CYS A 44 2.72 12.76 -9.87
C CYS A 44 1.35 13.28 -10.32
N HIS A 45 0.84 12.77 -11.44
CA HIS A 45 -0.45 13.19 -11.99
C HIS A 45 -1.56 12.21 -11.60
N ALA A 46 -2.80 12.70 -11.58
CA ALA A 46 -3.99 11.88 -11.46
C ALA A 46 -4.15 10.92 -12.66
N ASP A 47 -5.18 10.07 -12.59
CA ASP A 47 -5.54 9.20 -13.72
C ASP A 47 -5.90 10.03 -14.97
N PRO A 48 -5.55 9.56 -16.18
CA PRO A 48 -5.01 8.24 -16.51
C PRO A 48 -3.48 8.12 -16.40
N HIS A 49 -2.77 9.20 -16.04
CA HIS A 49 -1.29 9.26 -16.10
C HIS A 49 -0.59 8.87 -14.79
N ARG A 50 -1.34 8.36 -13.81
CA ARG A 50 -0.79 8.02 -12.49
C ARG A 50 0.31 6.97 -12.55
N GLN A 51 0.07 5.90 -13.30
CA GLN A 51 1.04 4.79 -13.43
C GLN A 51 2.33 5.24 -14.10
N VAL A 52 2.25 6.06 -15.16
CA VAL A 52 3.45 6.56 -15.83
C VAL A 52 4.23 7.55 -14.96
N SER A 53 3.54 8.37 -14.16
CA SER A 53 4.18 9.28 -13.22
C SER A 53 5.04 8.52 -12.21
N PHE A 54 4.50 7.43 -11.64
CA PHE A 54 5.28 6.58 -10.74
C PHE A 54 6.41 5.82 -11.42
N ALA A 55 6.24 5.42 -12.69
CA ALA A 55 7.31 4.81 -13.46
C ALA A 55 8.48 5.81 -13.70
N LEU A 56 8.17 7.07 -13.97
CA LEU A 56 9.17 8.14 -14.09
C LEU A 56 9.87 8.40 -12.76
N LEU A 57 9.13 8.46 -11.65
CA LEU A 57 9.70 8.61 -10.32
C LEU A 57 10.63 7.42 -9.96
N ALA A 58 10.20 6.20 -10.25
CA ALA A 58 11.02 5.01 -10.04
C ALA A 58 12.29 5.06 -10.90
N THR A 59 12.18 5.51 -12.15
CA THR A 59 13.33 5.67 -13.05
C THR A 59 14.31 6.72 -12.52
N ALA A 60 13.81 7.85 -11.99
CA ALA A 60 14.63 8.88 -11.35
C ALA A 60 15.36 8.34 -10.09
N LEU A 61 14.73 7.42 -9.35
CA LEU A 61 15.34 6.69 -8.23
C LEU A 61 16.33 5.60 -8.68
N GLY A 62 16.57 5.44 -9.99
CA GLY A 62 17.50 4.47 -10.56
C GLY A 62 16.90 3.11 -10.89
N ALA A 63 15.58 2.98 -10.93
CA ALA A 63 14.94 1.75 -11.38
C ALA A 63 15.23 1.50 -12.87
N ILE A 64 15.58 0.27 -13.20
CA ILE A 64 15.78 -0.20 -14.57
C ILE A 64 14.71 -1.21 -14.95
N LYS A 65 14.43 -1.34 -16.25
CA LYS A 65 13.48 -2.35 -16.76
C LYS A 65 13.97 -3.73 -16.36
N GLN A 66 13.11 -4.49 -15.67
CA GLN A 66 13.41 -5.88 -15.34
C GLN A 66 13.41 -6.72 -16.62
N THR A 67 14.58 -7.22 -17.01
CA THR A 67 14.69 -8.22 -18.07
C THR A 67 14.32 -9.60 -17.51
N ALA A 68 14.00 -10.58 -18.36
CA ALA A 68 13.65 -11.94 -17.91
C ALA A 68 14.68 -12.56 -16.95
N GLN A 69 15.96 -12.14 -17.05
CA GLN A 69 17.05 -12.57 -16.18
C GLN A 69 17.01 -11.93 -14.77
N SER A 70 16.34 -10.79 -14.59
CA SER A 70 16.17 -10.10 -13.31
C SER A 70 15.26 -10.84 -12.32
N ARG A 71 14.36 -11.71 -12.82
CA ARG A 71 13.42 -12.48 -11.99
C ARG A 71 14.06 -13.59 -11.15
N VAL A 72 15.33 -13.91 -11.41
CA VAL A 72 16.02 -15.05 -10.79
C VAL A 72 16.64 -14.70 -9.42
N ARG A 73 16.63 -13.43 -8.98
CA ARG A 73 17.33 -13.02 -7.75
C ARG A 73 16.42 -12.42 -6.68
N ARG A 74 16.03 -13.30 -5.74
CA ARG A 74 15.92 -13.14 -4.27
C ARG A 74 14.67 -13.82 -3.72
N VAL A 75 14.76 -15.14 -3.54
CA VAL A 75 14.02 -15.84 -2.48
C VAL A 75 15.03 -16.07 -1.35
N THR A 76 15.05 -15.18 -0.37
CA THR A 76 15.54 -15.51 0.97
C THR A 76 14.34 -15.33 1.89
N ALA A 77 13.54 -16.39 1.98
CA ALA A 77 12.48 -16.47 2.97
C ALA A 77 13.12 -16.57 4.36
N LEU A 78 12.94 -15.55 5.20
CA LEU A 78 13.18 -15.69 6.64
C LEU A 78 12.00 -16.49 7.19
N ALA A 79 12.21 -17.79 7.44
CA ALA A 79 11.22 -18.63 8.07
C ALA A 79 11.09 -18.25 9.55
N LEU A 80 9.95 -17.70 9.97
CA LEU A 80 9.56 -17.65 11.38
C LEU A 80 8.95 -19.01 11.77
N PRO A 81 9.48 -19.74 12.77
CA PRO A 81 8.85 -20.95 13.25
C PRO A 81 7.61 -20.62 14.09
N THR A 82 6.43 -20.94 13.58
CA THR A 82 5.19 -21.02 14.37
C THR A 82 5.27 -22.26 15.26
N ARG A 83 5.48 -22.08 16.56
CA ARG A 83 5.33 -23.14 17.57
C ARG A 83 3.85 -23.50 17.68
N GLY A 84 3.48 -24.65 17.14
CA GLY A 84 2.19 -25.28 17.40
C GLY A 84 2.16 -25.85 18.82
N SER A 85 1.15 -25.47 19.59
CA SER A 85 0.75 -26.13 20.83
C SER A 85 -0.54 -26.91 20.56
N THR A 86 -0.39 -28.21 20.34
CA THR A 86 -1.46 -29.21 20.37
C THR A 86 -1.46 -29.90 21.73
N SER A 87 -2.54 -29.73 22.50
CA SER A 87 -2.94 -30.58 23.63
C SER A 87 -4.34 -30.13 24.07
N SER A 88 -5.35 -30.94 24.36
CA SER A 88 -5.59 -32.38 24.35
C SER A 88 -7.02 -32.58 24.91
N MET A 89 -7.61 -33.75 24.66
CA MET A 89 -8.71 -34.39 25.40
C MET A 89 -10.12 -34.41 24.76
N THR A 90 -10.37 -35.56 24.14
CA THR A 90 -11.60 -36.37 24.02
C THR A 90 -12.25 -36.61 25.40
N GLU A 91 -13.58 -36.57 25.63
CA GLU A 91 -14.64 -37.58 25.37
C GLU A 91 -16.00 -37.10 26.03
N PRO A 92 -17.15 -37.79 25.85
CA PRO A 92 -18.52 -37.21 25.75
C PRO A 92 -19.39 -37.34 27.02
N SER A 93 -20.55 -36.68 27.02
CA SER A 93 -21.68 -37.06 27.89
C SER A 93 -23.02 -36.58 27.32
N ASN A 94 -23.93 -37.54 27.09
CA ASN A 94 -25.34 -37.32 26.78
C ASN A 94 -26.09 -36.94 28.06
N GLY A 95 -26.94 -35.92 27.96
CA GLY A 95 -27.90 -35.49 28.98
C GLY A 95 -29.13 -34.93 28.30
N ASP A 96 -30.05 -35.85 28.05
CA ASP A 96 -31.46 -35.70 27.75
C ASP A 96 -32.18 -34.78 28.76
N ASP A 97 -32.83 -33.73 28.26
CA ASP A 97 -33.98 -33.16 28.96
C ASP A 97 -35.04 -32.70 27.96
N LEU A 98 -36.17 -33.40 28.06
CA LEU A 98 -37.39 -33.28 27.30
C LEU A 98 -38.29 -32.23 27.98
N VAL A 99 -38.60 -31.14 27.28
CA VAL A 99 -39.79 -30.32 27.59
C VAL A 99 -40.50 -29.88 26.30
N GLU A 100 -41.36 -30.79 25.84
CA GLU A 100 -42.78 -30.61 25.52
C GLU A 100 -43.28 -29.22 25.06
N ALA A 101 -43.72 -29.20 23.79
CA ALA A 101 -44.87 -28.51 23.20
C ALA A 101 -45.03 -26.97 23.27
N SER A 102 -45.13 -26.33 22.09
CA SER A 102 -46.46 -26.06 21.50
C SER A 102 -46.33 -25.46 20.09
N ALA A 103 -47.21 -25.92 19.20
CA ALA A 103 -47.29 -25.55 17.78
C ALA A 103 -47.80 -24.10 17.58
N THR A 104 -47.45 -23.48 16.45
CA THR A 104 -48.43 -23.08 15.42
C THR A 104 -47.73 -22.58 14.16
N GLN A 105 -48.25 -23.09 13.06
CA GLN A 105 -47.93 -23.03 11.64
C GLN A 105 -48.21 -21.64 11.00
N VAL A 106 -47.76 -21.47 9.75
CA VAL A 106 -48.48 -20.81 8.61
C VAL A 106 -47.84 -19.53 7.98
N ARG A 107 -47.33 -19.76 6.76
CA ARG A 107 -47.41 -18.96 5.49
C ARG A 107 -46.36 -17.92 5.07
N GLN A 108 -45.62 -18.35 4.05
CA GLN A 108 -45.29 -17.69 2.77
C GLN A 108 -46.43 -16.83 2.17
N ILE A 109 -46.06 -15.75 1.48
CA ILE A 109 -46.71 -14.96 0.38
C ILE A 109 -46.00 -13.58 0.43
N VAL A 110 -45.48 -12.95 -0.62
CA VAL A 110 -45.38 -13.14 -2.08
C VAL A 110 -44.10 -12.43 -2.55
#